data_AF-A0A126P7B5-F1
#
_entry.id   AF-A0A126P7B5-F1
#
_cell.length_a   1.000
_cell.length_b   1.000
_cell.length_c   1.000
_cell.angle_alpha   90.00
_cell.angle_beta   90.00
_cell.angle_gamma   90.00
#
_symmetry.space_group_name_H-M   'P 1'
#
loop_
_entity.id
_entity.type
_entity.pdbx_description
1 polymer ?
#
loop_
_entity_poly.entity_id
_entity_poly.type
_entity_poly.pdbx_seq_one_letter_code
_entity_poly.pdbx_strand_id
1 'polypeptide(L)'
;MDVTIEQAKSIRKELKATHLIMFTADSEGGQNVATHGESEQQAHEACQYGNKLKKLLGWPEELYQSTPTQRAEWRRKSAVEIKADISRLLDNKRRNELGRQALLEKMGALRTSEERWQELNDEWLGMKRRAEDYDVRIQALEWVLDVSRGQEGGQDNG
;
A
#
# COMPACT_ATOMS: atom_id res chain seq x y z
N MET A 1 14.73 -5.29 14.37
CA MET A 1 15.08 -6.67 14.03
C MET A 1 13.96 -7.19 13.18
N ASP A 2 14.22 -7.38 11.89
CA ASP A 2 13.25 -7.95 10.97
C ASP A 2 13.10 -9.44 11.25
N VAL A 3 11.86 -9.90 11.45
CA VAL A 3 11.57 -11.31 11.66
C VAL A 3 11.48 -11.98 10.30
N THR A 4 12.40 -12.91 10.04
CA THR A 4 12.35 -13.68 8.79
C THR A 4 11.24 -14.74 8.84
N ILE A 5 10.81 -15.21 7.67
CA ILE A 5 9.80 -16.29 7.57
C ILE A 5 10.29 -17.57 8.27
N GLU A 6 11.57 -17.91 8.17
CA GLU A 6 12.13 -19.10 8.84
C GLU A 6 12.18 -18.96 10.37
N GLN A 7 12.40 -17.74 10.88
CA GLN A 7 12.28 -17.47 12.31
C GLN A 7 10.84 -17.61 12.78
N ALA A 8 9.88 -16.99 12.07
CA ALA A 8 8.45 -17.12 12.39
C ALA A 8 7.98 -18.58 12.35
N LYS A 9 8.46 -19.37 11.37
CA LYS A 9 8.19 -20.80 11.26
C LYS A 9 8.78 -21.61 12.41
N SER A 10 10.02 -21.31 12.81
CA SER A 10 10.67 -21.98 13.95
C SER A 10 9.94 -21.71 15.25
N ILE A 11 9.59 -20.44 15.53
CA ILE A 11 8.84 -20.03 16.71
C ILE A 11 7.47 -20.71 16.74
N ARG A 12 6.75 -20.74 15.62
CA ARG A 12 5.44 -21.44 15.53
C ARG A 12 5.57 -22.92 15.92
N LYS A 13 6.60 -23.60 15.39
CA LYS A 13 6.86 -25.02 15.66
C LYS A 13 7.21 -25.25 17.12
N GLU A 14 8.04 -24.40 17.71
CA GLU A 14 8.42 -24.47 19.12
C GLU A 14 7.19 -24.31 20.04
N LEU A 15 6.34 -23.33 19.74
CA LEU A 15 5.10 -23.09 20.48
C LEU A 15 3.99 -24.12 20.18
N LYS A 16 4.22 -25.05 19.25
CA LYS A 16 3.22 -26.03 18.75
C LYS A 16 1.91 -25.36 18.33
N ALA A 17 2.00 -24.17 17.77
CA ALA A 17 0.84 -23.40 17.34
C ALA A 17 0.44 -23.71 15.89
N THR A 18 -0.85 -23.57 15.58
CA THR A 18 -1.36 -23.66 14.20
C THR A 18 -1.00 -22.42 13.38
N HIS A 19 -1.04 -21.26 14.02
CA HIS A 19 -0.72 -19.95 13.45
C HIS A 19 0.13 -19.14 14.40
N LEU A 20 0.89 -18.21 13.83
CA LEU A 20 1.66 -17.24 14.59
C LEU A 20 1.33 -15.85 14.06
N ILE A 21 1.01 -14.93 14.98
CA ILE A 21 1.01 -13.49 14.76
C ILE A 21 2.00 -12.90 15.76
N MET A 22 3.02 -12.23 15.26
CA MET A 22 4.03 -11.57 16.08
C MET A 22 4.02 -10.08 15.79
N PHE A 23 3.96 -9.29 16.85
CA PHE A 23 4.26 -7.86 16.79
C PHE A 23 5.71 -7.66 17.24
N THR A 24 6.50 -6.99 16.43
CA THR A 24 7.90 -6.68 16.75
C THR A 24 8.19 -5.21 16.54
N ALA A 25 9.18 -4.71 17.29
CA ALA A 25 9.77 -3.40 17.07
C ALA A 25 11.24 -3.59 16.76
N ASP A 26 11.78 -2.81 15.83
CA ASP A 26 13.21 -2.74 15.59
C ASP A 26 13.93 -1.75 16.54
N SER A 27 15.26 -1.72 16.44
CA SER A 27 16.11 -0.86 17.25
C SER A 27 15.94 0.63 16.95
N GLU A 28 15.34 0.96 15.81
CA GLU A 28 15.04 2.33 15.36
C GLU A 28 13.59 2.73 15.70
N GLY A 29 12.81 1.83 16.31
CA GLY A 29 11.42 2.03 16.69
C GLY A 29 10.40 1.70 15.60
N GLY A 30 10.85 1.16 14.46
CA GLY A 30 9.98 0.66 13.40
C GLY A 30 9.15 -0.53 13.88
N GLN A 31 7.83 -0.44 13.68
CA GLN A 31 6.89 -1.47 14.11
C GLN A 31 6.57 -2.42 12.96
N ASN A 32 6.55 -3.72 13.26
CA ASN A 32 6.33 -4.78 12.30
C ASN A 32 5.33 -5.80 12.82
N VAL A 33 4.56 -6.40 11.91
CA VAL A 33 3.71 -7.56 12.22
C VAL A 33 4.04 -8.68 11.26
N ALA A 34 4.56 -9.78 11.80
CA ALA A 34 4.83 -11.00 11.07
C ALA A 34 3.71 -12.02 11.31
N THR A 35 3.28 -12.70 10.25
CA THR A 35 2.23 -13.72 10.31
C THR A 35 2.69 -14.99 9.61
N HIS A 36 2.45 -16.16 10.22
CA HIS A 36 2.79 -17.46 9.63
C HIS A 36 1.71 -18.51 9.93
N GLY A 37 1.41 -19.36 8.95
CA GLY A 37 0.56 -20.56 9.08
C GLY A 37 1.17 -21.72 8.28
N GLU A 38 0.86 -22.96 8.63
CA GLU A 38 1.45 -24.13 7.97
C GLU A 38 0.75 -24.50 6.66
N SER A 39 -0.57 -24.35 6.60
CA SER A 39 -1.33 -24.48 5.36
C SER A 39 -1.74 -23.12 4.79
N GLU A 40 -2.26 -23.10 3.57
CA GLU A 40 -2.76 -21.89 2.92
C GLU A 40 -3.90 -21.24 3.69
N GLN A 41 -4.92 -22.03 4.08
CA GLN A 41 -6.01 -21.57 4.94
C GLN A 41 -5.46 -20.95 6.22
N GLN A 42 -4.45 -21.62 6.79
CA GLN A 42 -3.86 -21.18 8.02
C GLN A 42 -3.09 -19.85 7.88
N ALA A 43 -2.30 -19.70 6.83
CA ALA A 43 -1.64 -18.45 6.51
C ALA A 43 -2.64 -17.32 6.25
N HIS A 44 -3.79 -17.63 5.64
CA HIS A 44 -4.87 -16.68 5.42
C HIS A 44 -5.48 -16.20 6.74
N GLU A 45 -5.83 -17.12 7.65
CA GLU A 45 -6.34 -16.80 8.99
C GLU A 45 -5.33 -15.96 9.79
N ALA A 46 -4.06 -16.36 9.82
CA ALA A 46 -2.98 -15.62 10.48
C ALA A 46 -2.86 -14.18 9.94
N CYS A 47 -3.00 -13.99 8.63
CA CYS A 47 -3.00 -12.67 8.01
C CYS A 47 -4.21 -11.83 8.44
N GLN A 48 -5.42 -12.41 8.47
CA GLN A 48 -6.61 -11.69 8.92
C GLN A 48 -6.45 -11.21 10.38
N TYR A 49 -5.89 -12.03 11.25
CA TYR A 49 -5.58 -11.63 12.62
C TYR A 49 -4.48 -10.57 12.70
N GLY A 50 -3.42 -10.68 11.88
CA GLY A 50 -2.40 -9.64 11.76
C GLY A 50 -2.99 -8.29 11.33
N ASN A 51 -3.93 -8.30 10.40
CA ASN A 51 -4.62 -7.08 9.94
C ASN A 51 -5.51 -6.48 11.03
N LYS A 52 -6.23 -7.32 11.79
CA LYS A 52 -7.00 -6.88 12.97
C LYS A 52 -6.07 -6.24 14.01
N LEU A 53 -4.90 -6.83 14.25
CA LEU A 53 -3.92 -6.31 15.20
C LEU A 53 -3.38 -4.94 14.75
N LYS A 54 -2.98 -4.79 13.49
CA LYS A 54 -2.53 -3.51 12.92
C LYS A 54 -3.61 -2.43 13.03
N LYS A 55 -4.87 -2.79 12.76
CA LYS A 55 -6.02 -1.89 12.94
C LYS A 55 -6.18 -1.44 14.39
N LEU A 56 -6.09 -2.36 15.35
CA LEU A 56 -6.16 -2.03 16.78
C LEU A 56 -5.01 -1.13 17.24
N LEU A 57 -3.85 -1.23 16.59
CA LEU A 57 -2.67 -0.41 16.85
C LEU A 57 -2.71 0.95 16.11
N GLY A 58 -3.81 1.27 15.42
CA GLY A 58 -4.00 2.56 14.76
C GLY A 58 -3.18 2.73 13.47
N TRP A 59 -2.73 1.64 12.85
CA TRP A 59 -2.05 1.72 11.56
C TRP A 59 -3.01 2.21 10.47
N PRO A 60 -2.54 2.97 9.46
CA PRO A 60 -3.30 3.27 8.26
C PRO A 60 -3.85 2.01 7.58
N GLU A 61 -5.10 2.08 7.10
CA GLU A 61 -5.83 0.94 6.55
C GLU A 61 -5.17 0.34 5.30
N GLU A 62 -4.54 1.22 4.52
CA GLU A 62 -3.78 0.93 3.32
C GLU A 62 -2.56 0.04 3.60
N LEU A 63 -1.99 0.11 4.81
CA LEU A 63 -0.79 -0.65 5.21
C LEU A 63 -1.10 -2.07 5.68
N TYR A 64 -2.36 -2.37 5.99
CA TYR A 64 -2.75 -3.69 6.48
C TYR A 64 -3.80 -4.41 5.64
N GLN A 65 -4.56 -3.76 4.77
CA GLN A 65 -5.57 -4.46 3.96
C GLN A 65 -5.05 -5.28 2.78
N SER A 66 -3.74 -5.35 2.53
CA SER A 66 -3.21 -6.24 1.49
C SER A 66 -3.47 -7.71 1.85
N THR A 67 -4.19 -8.43 1.00
CA THR A 67 -4.40 -9.88 1.15
C THR A 67 -3.11 -10.65 0.81
N PRO A 68 -2.87 -11.84 1.38
CA PRO A 68 -1.74 -12.69 1.00
C PRO A 68 -1.68 -12.98 -0.50
N THR A 69 -2.84 -13.13 -1.14
CA THR A 69 -3.01 -13.31 -2.58
C THR A 69 -2.61 -12.07 -3.37
N GLN A 70 -3.01 -10.86 -2.94
CA GLN A 70 -2.53 -9.62 -3.55
C GLN A 70 -1.01 -9.46 -3.41
N ARG A 71 -0.42 -9.83 -2.27
CA ARG A 71 1.04 -9.83 -2.10
C ARG A 71 1.73 -10.87 -2.99
N ALA A 72 1.11 -12.03 -3.21
CA ALA A 72 1.61 -13.04 -4.14
C ALA A 72 1.45 -12.61 -5.61
N GLU A 73 0.36 -11.92 -5.97
CA GLU A 73 0.17 -11.27 -7.27
C GLU A 73 1.19 -10.14 -7.48
N TRP A 74 1.49 -9.34 -6.46
CA TRP A 74 2.50 -8.28 -6.54
C TRP A 74 3.92 -8.84 -6.64
N ARG A 75 4.19 -10.00 -6.03
CA ARG A 75 5.44 -10.77 -6.23
C ARG A 75 5.51 -11.44 -7.62
N ARG A 76 4.38 -11.70 -8.27
CA ARG A 76 4.30 -12.24 -9.64
C ARG A 76 4.36 -11.16 -10.71
N LYS A 77 3.89 -9.94 -10.41
CA LYS A 77 4.08 -8.78 -11.28
C LYS A 77 5.57 -8.49 -11.37
N SER A 78 6.10 -8.56 -12.59
CA SER A 78 7.47 -8.18 -12.87
C SER A 78 7.67 -6.70 -12.50
N ALA A 79 8.89 -6.33 -12.11
CA ALA A 79 9.25 -4.92 -11.89
C ALA A 79 8.93 -4.02 -13.10
N VAL A 80 8.87 -4.61 -14.31
CA VAL A 80 8.44 -3.95 -15.55
C VAL A 80 6.97 -3.54 -15.50
N GLU A 81 6.09 -4.44 -15.07
CA GLU A 81 4.64 -4.17 -14.96
C GLU A 81 4.33 -3.15 -13.87
N ILE A 82 5.04 -3.21 -12.73
CA ILE A 82 4.88 -2.25 -11.65
C ILE A 82 5.32 -0.85 -12.10
N LYS A 83 6.44 -0.74 -12.82
CA LYS A 83 6.89 0.53 -13.43
C LYS A 83 5.88 1.06 -14.44
N ALA A 84 5.28 0.19 -15.26
CA ALA A 84 4.25 0.59 -16.21
C ALA A 84 2.98 1.12 -15.53
N ASP A 85 2.58 0.52 -14.41
CA ASP A 85 1.46 0.98 -13.59
C ASP A 85 1.77 2.34 -12.93
N ILE A 86 2.99 2.55 -12.41
CA ILE A 86 3.44 3.85 -11.88
C ILE A 86 3.39 4.92 -12.97
N SER A 87 3.96 4.66 -14.15
CA SER A 87 3.91 5.61 -15.28
C SER A 87 2.48 5.98 -15.65
N ARG A 88 1.56 5.02 -15.68
CA ARG A 88 0.14 5.27 -15.96
C ARG A 88 -0.51 6.17 -14.91
N LEU A 89 -0.19 5.95 -13.63
CA LEU A 89 -0.70 6.79 -12.53
C LEU A 89 -0.15 8.21 -12.60
N LEU A 90 1.14 8.38 -12.93
CA LEU A 90 1.75 9.69 -13.15
C LEU A 90 1.09 10.45 -14.31
N ASP A 91 0.81 9.77 -15.43
CA ASP A 91 0.09 10.37 -16.55
C ASP A 91 -1.35 10.77 -16.19
N ASN A 92 -2.05 9.93 -15.41
CA ASN A 92 -3.37 10.26 -14.89
C ASN A 92 -3.34 11.49 -13.96
N LYS A 93 -2.35 11.54 -13.06
CA LYS A 93 -2.13 12.69 -12.17
C LYS A 93 -1.89 13.96 -12.98
N ARG A 94 -1.04 13.90 -14.00
CA ARG A 94 -0.75 15.04 -14.88
C ARG A 94 -2.00 15.54 -15.61
N ARG A 95 -2.79 14.63 -16.18
CA ARG A 95 -4.06 14.99 -16.85
C ARG A 95 -5.07 15.60 -15.88
N ASN A 96 -5.15 15.07 -14.66
CA ASN A 96 -6.01 15.60 -13.62
C ASN A 96 -5.59 17.02 -13.22
N GLU A 97 -4.29 17.29 -13.09
CA GLU A 97 -3.79 18.63 -12.76
C GLU A 97 -4.07 19.65 -13.88
N LEU A 98 -3.89 19.26 -15.15
CA LEU A 98 -4.27 20.10 -16.30
C LEU A 98 -5.77 20.41 -16.30
N GLY A 99 -6.60 19.42 -15.99
CA GLY A 99 -8.05 19.62 -15.86
C GLY A 99 -8.41 20.59 -14.74
N ARG A 100 -7.71 20.53 -13.59
CA ARG A 100 -7.91 21.47 -12.49
C ARG A 100 -7.54 22.91 -12.87
N GLN A 101 -6.44 23.09 -13.59
CA GLN A 101 -6.03 24.41 -14.08
C GLN A 101 -7.07 25.00 -15.04
N ALA A 102 -7.54 24.21 -16.01
CA ALA A 102 -8.61 24.63 -16.92
C ALA A 102 -9.93 24.94 -16.19
N LEU A 103 -10.24 24.23 -15.10
CA LEU A 103 -11.42 24.50 -14.29
C LEU A 103 -11.30 25.82 -13.51
N LEU A 104 -10.12 26.09 -12.94
CA LEU A 104 -9.83 27.35 -12.24
C LEU A 104 -9.92 28.56 -13.18
N GLU A 105 -9.42 28.43 -14.41
CA GLU A 105 -9.55 29.47 -15.45
C GLU A 105 -11.03 29.74 -15.79
N LYS A 106 -11.83 28.68 -15.95
CA LYS A 106 -13.28 28.81 -16.16
C LYS A 106 -13.95 29.51 -14.97
N MET A 107 -13.65 29.09 -13.75
CA MET A 107 -14.20 29.72 -12.54
C MET A 107 -13.82 31.20 -12.43
N GLY A 108 -12.58 31.57 -12.77
CA GLY A 108 -12.12 32.96 -12.75
C GLY A 108 -12.71 33.85 -13.85
N ALA A 109 -13.07 33.26 -15.00
CA ALA A 109 -13.68 33.98 -16.12
C ALA A 109 -15.21 34.17 -15.99
N LEU A 110 -15.85 33.44 -15.08
CA LEU A 110 -17.30 33.39 -14.95
C LEU A 110 -17.82 34.43 -13.94
N ARG A 111 -18.68 35.36 -14.39
CA ARG A 111 -19.67 36.04 -13.52
C ARG A 111 -20.89 35.14 -13.39
N THR A 112 -20.76 33.99 -12.73
CA THR A 112 -21.80 32.96 -12.72
C THR A 112 -22.78 33.06 -11.57
N SER A 113 -23.98 32.50 -11.79
CA SER A 113 -24.92 32.14 -10.74
C SER A 113 -24.27 31.18 -9.74
N GLU A 114 -24.66 31.30 -8.47
CA GLU A 114 -24.18 30.50 -7.32
C GLU A 114 -24.12 28.99 -7.63
N GLU A 115 -25.17 28.44 -8.25
CA GLU A 115 -25.29 27.02 -8.58
C GLU A 115 -24.19 26.53 -9.54
N ARG A 116 -23.87 27.32 -10.57
CA ARG A 116 -22.85 26.95 -11.57
C ARG A 116 -21.44 26.99 -10.96
N TRP A 117 -21.22 27.86 -9.98
CA TRP A 117 -19.97 27.92 -9.23
C TRP A 117 -19.84 26.72 -8.29
N GLN A 118 -20.92 26.32 -7.64
CA GLN A 118 -20.99 25.15 -6.76
C GLN A 118 -20.62 23.86 -7.51
N GLU A 119 -21.21 23.63 -8.70
CA GLU A 119 -20.91 22.45 -9.53
C GLU A 119 -19.42 22.35 -9.89
N LEU A 120 -18.82 23.48 -10.31
CA LEU A 120 -17.40 23.54 -10.65
C LEU A 120 -16.51 23.32 -9.42
N ASN A 121 -16.89 23.86 -8.27
CA ASN A 121 -16.16 23.65 -7.03
C ASN A 121 -16.19 22.18 -6.57
N ASP A 122 -17.33 21.49 -6.70
CA ASP A 122 -17.46 20.07 -6.37
C ASP A 122 -16.63 19.19 -7.31
N GLU A 123 -16.62 19.52 -8.61
CA GLU A 123 -15.77 18.86 -9.59
C GLU A 123 -14.28 19.04 -9.25
N TRP A 124 -13.87 20.26 -8.88
CA TRP A 124 -12.50 20.55 -8.46
C TRP A 124 -12.09 19.78 -7.20
N LEU A 125 -12.97 19.70 -6.19
CA LEU A 125 -12.74 18.92 -4.97
C LEU A 125 -12.63 17.41 -5.28
N GLY A 126 -13.45 16.90 -6.20
CA GLY A 126 -13.36 15.53 -6.68
C GLY A 126 -12.02 15.25 -7.38
N MET A 127 -11.54 16.21 -8.19
CA MET A 127 -10.22 16.13 -8.83
C MET A 127 -9.08 16.12 -7.81
N LYS A 128 -9.17 16.93 -6.75
CA LYS A 128 -8.18 16.95 -5.66
C LYS A 128 -8.09 15.60 -4.95
N ARG A 129 -9.23 15.01 -4.55
CA ARG A 129 -9.27 13.68 -3.91
C ARG A 129 -8.65 12.58 -4.77
N ARG A 130 -8.88 12.62 -6.09
CA ARG A 130 -8.25 11.66 -7.03
C ARG A 130 -6.73 11.82 -7.11
N ALA A 131 -6.21 13.05 -7.00
CA ALA A 131 -4.77 13.27 -7.00
C ALA A 131 -4.11 12.69 -5.74
N GLU A 132 -4.75 12.84 -4.58
CA GLU A 132 -4.32 12.22 -3.32
C GLU A 132 -4.33 10.68 -3.41
N ASP A 133 -5.37 10.08 -4.02
CA ASP A 133 -5.42 8.63 -4.29
C ASP A 133 -4.26 8.15 -5.18
N TYR A 134 -3.93 8.91 -6.23
CA TYR A 134 -2.79 8.56 -7.08
C TYR A 134 -1.47 8.56 -6.33
N ASP A 135 -1.25 9.51 -5.41
CA ASP A 135 -0.02 9.61 -4.64
C ASP A 135 0.16 8.44 -3.68
N VAL A 136 -0.90 8.06 -2.97
CA VAL A 136 -0.90 6.89 -2.08
C VAL A 136 -0.58 5.61 -2.88
N ARG A 137 -1.18 5.46 -4.07
CA ARG A 137 -0.96 4.27 -4.91
C ARG A 137 0.43 4.22 -5.51
N ILE A 138 0.99 5.36 -5.91
CA ILE A 138 2.38 5.43 -6.40
C ILE A 138 3.34 5.04 -5.28
N GLN A 139 3.20 5.62 -4.09
CA GLN A 139 4.05 5.29 -2.92
C GLN A 139 3.99 3.81 -2.56
N ALA A 140 2.79 3.20 -2.60
CA ALA A 140 2.64 1.78 -2.34
C ALA A 140 3.39 0.92 -3.39
N LEU A 141 3.33 1.28 -4.67
CA LEU A 141 4.02 0.55 -5.74
C LEU A 141 5.54 0.75 -5.71
N GLU A 142 6.01 1.95 -5.37
CA GLU A 142 7.43 2.25 -5.16
C GLU A 142 7.99 1.42 -3.99
N TRP A 143 7.26 1.35 -2.88
CA TRP A 143 7.65 0.50 -1.75
C TRP A 143 7.75 -0.98 -2.15
N VAL A 144 6.82 -1.49 -2.97
CA VAL A 144 6.91 -2.88 -3.48
C VAL A 144 8.17 -3.09 -4.34
N LEU A 145 8.57 -2.11 -5.15
CA LEU A 145 9.81 -2.19 -5.95
C LEU A 145 11.05 -2.22 -5.05
N ASP A 146 11.09 -1.39 -4.01
CA ASP A 146 12.24 -1.30 -3.11
C ASP A 146 12.39 -2.57 -2.27
N VAL A 147 11.29 -3.12 -1.75
CA VAL A 147 11.30 -4.41 -1.04
C VAL A 147 11.77 -5.55 -1.95
N SER A 148 11.35 -5.56 -3.23
CA SER A 148 11.78 -6.58 -4.19
C SER A 148 13.28 -6.51 -4.50
N ARG A 149 13.87 -5.31 -4.56
CA ARG A 149 15.32 -5.12 -4.74
C ARG A 149 16.12 -5.52 -3.51
N GLY A 150 15.58 -5.29 -2.31
CA GLY A 150 16.23 -5.68 -1.05
C GLY A 150 16.37 -7.20 -0.88
N GLN A 151 15.50 -8.00 -1.52
CA GLN A 151 15.61 -9.46 -1.50
C GLN A 151 16.67 -10.02 -2.47
N GLU A 152 17.01 -9.30 -3.54
CA GLU A 152 18.07 -9.71 -4.48
C GLU A 152 19.49 -9.44 -3.93
N GLY A 153 19.64 -8.50 -3.00
CA GLY A 153 20.94 -8.17 -2.38
C GLY A 153 21.35 -9.05 -1.18
N GLY A 154 20.49 -9.98 -0.74
CA GLY A 154 20.72 -10.83 0.44
C GLY A 154 21.31 -12.20 0.14
N GLN A 155 21.70 -12.48 -1.11
CA GLN A 155 22.19 -13.80 -1.54
C GLN A 155 23.71 -13.89 -1.75
N ASP A 156 24.48 -12.89 -1.33
CA ASP A 156 25.94 -12.97 -1.25
C ASP A 156 26.39 -12.49 0.13
N ASN A 157 26.67 -13.44 1.02
CA ASN A 157 27.83 -13.47 1.93
C ASN A 157 27.67 -14.58 3.00
N GLY A 158 28.46 -15.65 2.83
CA GLY A 158 28.98 -16.48 3.94
C GLY A 158 28.14 -17.67 4.37
#